data_AF-A0A6A9JTE8-F1
#
_entry.id   AF-A0A6A9JTE8-F1
#
_cell.length_a   1.000
_cell.length_b   1.000
_cell.length_c   1.000
_cell.angle_alpha   90.00
_cell.angle_beta   90.00
_cell.angle_gamma   90.00
#
_symmetry.space_group_name_H-M   'P 1'
#
loop_
_entity.id
_entity.type
_entity.pdbx_description
1 polymer ?
#
loop_
_entity_poly.entity_id
_entity_poly.type
_entity_poly.pdbx_seq_one_letter_code
_entity_poly.pdbx_strand_id
1 'polypeptide(L)' 'MACPACRTANAATARFCQGCGGALAPLRCIACNADLVAGAKFCGACGAPQQ' A
#
# COMPACT_ATOMS: atom_id res chain seq x y z
N MET A 1 11.26 -7.04 5.14
CA MET A 1 11.60 -5.60 5.13
C MET A 1 11.18 -4.93 6.44
N ALA A 2 11.89 -3.90 6.88
CA ALA A 2 11.49 -3.12 8.04
C ALA A 2 10.45 -2.05 7.65
N CYS A 3 9.38 -1.92 8.42
CA CYS A 3 8.40 -0.85 8.21
C CYS A 3 9.07 0.52 8.38
N PRO A 4 8.92 1.47 7.45
CA PRO A 4 9.48 2.81 7.61
C PRO A 4 8.84 3.58 8.76
N ALA A 5 7.56 3.32 9.07
CA ALA A 5 6.82 4.05 10.09
C ALA A 5 7.08 3.53 11.52
N CYS A 6 7.07 2.22 11.76
CA CYS A 6 7.17 1.65 13.11
C CYS A 6 8.34 0.66 13.29
N ARG A 7 9.21 0.52 12.29
CA ARG A 7 10.41 -0.35 12.29
C ARG A 7 10.15 -1.86 12.44
N THR A 8 8.91 -2.30 12.61
CA THR A 8 8.54 -3.72 12.67
C THR A 8 9.09 -4.48 11.45
N ALA A 9 9.67 -5.66 11.68
CA ALA A 9 10.10 -6.56 10.61
C ALA A 9 8.88 -7.25 9.98
N ASN A 10 8.77 -7.18 8.66
CA ASN A 10 7.67 -7.77 7.89
C ASN A 10 8.22 -8.67 6.78
N ALA A 11 7.41 -9.61 6.30
CA ALA A 11 7.74 -10.40 5.11
C ALA A 11 8.00 -9.49 3.89
N ALA A 12 8.87 -9.90 2.97
CA ALA A 12 9.15 -9.13 1.75
C ALA A 12 7.91 -8.99 0.85
N THR A 13 6.96 -9.92 0.95
CA THR A 13 5.69 -9.93 0.22
C THR A 13 4.54 -9.26 0.99
N ALA A 14 4.79 -8.77 2.21
CA ALA A 14 3.74 -8.15 3.03
C ALA A 14 3.31 -6.81 2.42
N ARG A 15 2.01 -6.69 2.14
CA ARG A 15 1.40 -5.43 1.67
C ARG A 15 1.17 -4.42 2.79
N PHE A 16 0.89 -4.92 3.99
CA PHE A 16 0.62 -4.12 5.19
C PHE A 16 1.53 -4.55 6.34
N CYS A 17 1.87 -3.57 7.19
CA CYS A 17 2.68 -3.79 8.38
C CYS A 17 1.89 -4.57 9.42
N GLN A 18 2.45 -5.68 9.91
CA GLN A 18 1.85 -6.51 10.96
C GLN A 18 1.79 -5.78 12.32
N GLY A 19 2.61 -4.73 12.51
CA GLY A 19 2.70 -3.99 13.77
C GLY A 19 1.78 -2.76 13.82
N CYS A 20 1.65 -2.02 12.71
CA CYS A 20 0.91 -0.75 12.69
C CYS A 20 -0.17 -0.65 11.61
N GLY A 21 -0.32 -1.65 10.74
CA GLY A 21 -1.27 -1.64 9.63
C GLY A 21 -0.89 -0.77 8.42
N GLY A 22 0.20 0.01 8.51
CA GLY A 22 0.67 0.88 7.41
C GLY A 22 1.08 0.09 6.17
N ALA A 23 0.81 0.62 4.98
CA ALA A 23 1.20 -0.01 3.71
C ALA A 23 2.74 -0.06 3.57
N LEU A 24 3.26 -1.20 3.10
CA LEU A 24 4.70 -1.47 2.96
C LEU A 24 5.19 -1.48 1.52
N ALA A 25 4.29 -1.70 0.57
CA ALA A 25 4.58 -1.70 -0.85
C ALA A 25 3.70 -0.66 -1.56
N PRO A 26 4.17 -0.04 -2.65
CA PRO A 26 3.32 0.77 -3.52
C PRO A 26 2.17 -0.11 -4.01
N LEU A 27 0.93 0.31 -3.69
CA LEU A 27 -0.25 -0.39 -4.18
C LEU A 27 -0.42 -0.09 -5.67
N ARG A 28 -1.03 -1.02 -6.41
CA ARG A 28 -1.48 -0.78 -7.79
C ARG A 28 -2.98 -0.74 -7.85
N CYS A 29 -3.49 0.09 -8.74
CA CYS A 29 -4.92 0.26 -8.96
C CYS A 29 -5.56 -1.06 -9.39
N ILE A 30 -6.59 -1.51 -8.67
CA ILE A 30 -7.33 -2.75 -9.00
C ILE A 30 -8.04 -2.68 -10.36
N ALA A 31 -8.30 -1.47 -10.85
CA ALA A 31 -9.03 -1.25 -12.10
C ALA A 31 -8.13 -1.00 -13.31
N CYS A 32 -7.05 -0.21 -13.15
CA CYS A 32 -6.21 0.22 -14.27
C CYS A 32 -4.71 -0.08 -14.10
N ASN A 33 -4.31 -0.71 -12.99
CA ASN A 33 -2.94 -1.10 -12.67
C ASN A 33 -1.92 0.06 -12.55
N ALA A 34 -2.38 1.31 -12.54
CA ALA A 34 -1.53 2.47 -12.23
C ALA A 34 -1.00 2.42 -10.79
N ASP A 35 0.18 2.98 -10.56
CA ASP A 35 0.76 3.06 -9.22
C ASP A 35 -0.09 3.99 -8.33
N LEU A 36 -0.35 3.54 -7.10
CA LEU A 36 -1.09 4.26 -6.08
C LEU A 36 -0.15 4.75 -4.99
N VAL A 37 -0.43 5.96 -4.51
CA VAL A 37 0.15 6.43 -3.26
C VAL A 37 -0.38 5.61 -2.08
N ALA A 38 0.48 5.38 -1.10
CA ALA A 38 0.12 4.62 0.09
C ALA A 38 -1.08 5.26 0.80
N GLY A 39 -2.12 4.47 1.07
CA GLY A 39 -3.35 4.95 1.72
C GLY A 39 -4.34 5.67 0.80
N ALA A 40 -4.12 5.69 -0.53
CA ALA A 40 -5.08 6.24 -1.48
C ALA A 40 -6.43 5.51 -1.40
N LYS A 41 -7.52 6.24 -1.12
CA LYS A 41 -8.89 5.72 -1.19
C LYS A 41 -9.39 5.59 -2.64
N PHE A 42 -8.87 6.44 -3.54
CA PHE A 42 -9.22 6.48 -4.95
C PHE A 42 -7.96 6.57 -5.81
N CYS A 43 -8.03 6.04 -7.02
CA CYS A 43 -6.93 6.13 -7.98
C CYS A 43 -6.85 7.54 -8.60
N GLY A 44 -5.69 8.19 -8.53
CA GLY A 44 -5.47 9.49 -9.17
C GLY A 44 -5.47 9.46 -10.70
N ALA A 45 -5.28 8.28 -11.31
CA ALA A 45 -5.26 8.12 -12.76
C ALA A 45 -6.65 7.82 -13.36
N CYS A 46 -7.49 7.03 -12.69
CA CYS A 46 -8.80 6.61 -13.22
C CYS A 46 -10.00 6.89 -12.31
N GLY A 47 -9.79 7.37 -11.09
CA GLY A 47 -10.86 7.69 -10.13
C GLY A 47 -11.48 6.49 -9.41
N ALA A 48 -11.11 5.24 -9.74
CA ALA A 48 -11.69 4.06 -9.12
C ALA A 48 -11.35 3.94 -7.61
N PRO A 49 -12.31 3.53 -6.75
CA PRO A 49 -12.04 3.28 -5.33
C PRO A 49 -11.09 2.08 -5.14
N GLN A 50 -10.23 2.14 -4.12
CA GLN A 50 -9.14 1.17 -3.83
C GLN A 50 -9.29 0.50 -2.46
N GLN A 51 -10.51 0.49 -1.92
CA GLN A 51 -10.87 -0.12 -0.65
C GLN A 51 -11.55 -1.46 -0.86
#